data_AF-A0A6L5FZA6-F1
#
_entry.id   AF-A0A6L5FZA6-F1
#
_cell.length_a   1.000
_cell.length_b   1.000
_cell.length_c   1.000
_cell.angle_alpha   90.00
_cell.angle_beta   90.00
_cell.angle_gamma   90.00
#
_symmetry.space_group_name_H-M   'P 1'
#
loop_
_entity.id
_entity.type
_entity.pdbx_description
1 polymer ?
#
loop_
_entity_poly.entity_id
_entity_poly.type
_entity_poly.pdbx_seq_one_letter_code
_entity_poly.pdbx_strand_id
1 'polypeptide(L)'
;MERRSRLGRVWDHIVHPSRRAHGIRVIVAIVILLISAVPIEPLGLSETERSIFESINQLPDALVWVLAPIMELGNFLAIVGVSGLALWVTKRRRIALDLALSGLSAWLLSLLLKEAFGRGRPGDLLIDVIFRANAPESGLGFVSGHAAVATALATVIAAYTGPALTITVAVLAATVALARI
;
A
#
# COMPACT_ATOMS: atom_id res chain seq x y z
N MET A 1 -25.58 5.18 -36.08
CA MET A 1 -25.29 4.01 -35.21
C MET A 1 -24.12 3.32 -35.88
N GLU A 2 -22.88 3.30 -35.37
CA GLU A 2 -22.46 2.42 -34.28
C GLU A 2 -20.95 2.65 -34.10
N ARG A 3 -20.57 3.41 -33.07
CA ARG A 3 -19.18 3.51 -32.62
C ARG A 3 -19.17 3.60 -31.10
N ARG A 4 -19.80 2.62 -30.44
CA ARG A 4 -19.52 2.36 -29.01
C ARG A 4 -18.05 1.96 -28.94
N SER A 5 -17.23 2.90 -28.50
CA SER A 5 -15.78 2.79 -28.42
C SER A 5 -15.40 1.54 -27.61
N ARG A 6 -14.34 0.84 -28.03
CA ARG A 6 -13.78 -0.32 -27.31
C ARG A 6 -13.50 -0.03 -25.83
N LEU A 7 -13.40 1.25 -25.46
CA LEU A 7 -13.23 1.74 -24.10
C LEU A 7 -14.43 1.47 -23.18
N GLY A 8 -15.65 1.33 -23.72
CA GLY A 8 -16.84 1.04 -22.91
C GLY A 8 -16.86 -0.39 -22.33
N ARG A 9 -16.28 -1.36 -23.04
CA ARG A 9 -16.31 -2.79 -22.65
C ARG A 9 -15.34 -3.17 -21.53
N VAL A 10 -14.35 -2.33 -21.23
CA VAL A 10 -13.34 -2.63 -20.19
C VAL A 10 -13.93 -2.56 -18.78
N TRP A 11 -15.09 -1.90 -18.61
CA TRP A 11 -15.67 -1.56 -17.31
C TRP A 11 -17.02 -2.23 -17.02
N ASP A 12 -17.43 -3.18 -17.86
CA ASP A 12 -18.68 -3.94 -17.73
C ASP A 12 -18.52 -5.22 -16.90
N HIS A 13 -17.31 -5.49 -16.40
CA HIS A 13 -17.05 -6.57 -15.45
C HIS A 13 -16.81 -6.00 -14.06
N ILE A 14 -17.83 -5.34 -13.52
CA ILE A 14 -17.88 -5.13 -12.07
C ILE A 14 -18.15 -6.49 -11.46
N VAL A 15 -17.10 -7.22 -11.12
CA VAL A 15 -17.22 -8.40 -10.29
C VAL A 15 -17.61 -7.87 -8.91
N HIS A 16 -18.90 -7.94 -8.55
CA HIS A 16 -19.32 -7.80 -7.17
C HIS A 16 -19.04 -9.14 -6.49
N PRO A 17 -17.94 -9.28 -5.73
CA PRO A 17 -17.72 -10.49 -4.95
C PRO A 17 -18.92 -10.64 -4.00
N SER A 18 -19.37 -11.88 -3.77
CA SER A 18 -20.43 -12.12 -2.81
C SER A 18 -20.04 -11.53 -1.44
N ARG A 19 -21.02 -11.07 -0.65
CA ARG A 19 -20.77 -10.55 0.72
C ARG A 19 -19.89 -11.51 1.56
N ARG A 20 -20.00 -12.81 1.31
CA ARG A 20 -19.17 -13.87 1.91
C ARG A 20 -17.70 -13.76 1.50
N ALA A 21 -17.40 -13.53 0.22
CA ALA A 21 -16.03 -13.35 -0.26
C ALA A 21 -15.36 -12.11 0.37
N HIS A 22 -16.11 -11.02 0.60
CA HIS A 22 -15.60 -9.87 1.33
C HIS A 22 -15.27 -10.21 2.79
N GLY A 23 -16.17 -10.92 3.48
CA GLY A 23 -15.94 -11.37 4.85
C GLY A 23 -14.68 -12.24 4.97
N ILE A 24 -14.51 -13.21 4.06
CA ILE A 24 -13.31 -14.07 4.03
C ILE A 24 -12.04 -13.23 3.82
N ARG A 25 -12.03 -12.29 2.88
CA ARG A 25 -10.87 -11.42 2.62
C ARG A 25 -10.49 -10.59 3.85
N VAL A 26 -11.47 -10.06 4.57
CA VAL A 26 -11.24 -9.30 5.82
C VAL A 26 -10.66 -10.21 6.90
N ILE A 27 -11.22 -11.40 7.09
CA ILE A 27 -10.68 -12.37 8.06
C ILE A 27 -9.24 -12.74 7.71
N VAL A 28 -8.96 -13.05 6.45
CA VAL A 28 -7.60 -13.36 5.98
C VAL A 28 -6.65 -12.18 6.22
N ALA A 29 -7.07 -10.96 5.91
CA ALA A 29 -6.25 -9.76 6.15
C ALA A 29 -5.97 -9.54 7.64
N ILE A 30 -6.96 -9.74 8.52
CA ILE A 30 -6.79 -9.65 9.97
C ILE A 30 -5.82 -10.73 10.46
N VAL A 31 -5.99 -11.98 10.01
CA VAL A 31 -5.10 -13.09 10.38
C VAL A 31 -3.66 -12.81 9.92
N ILE A 32 -3.47 -12.35 8.68
CA ILE A 32 -2.14 -11.96 8.18
C ILE A 32 -1.56 -10.83 9.02
N LEU A 33 -2.35 -9.80 9.37
CA LEU A 33 -1.91 -8.69 10.21
C LEU A 33 -1.47 -9.18 11.59
N LEU A 34 -2.28 -10.03 12.24
CA LEU A 34 -1.97 -10.56 13.57
C LEU A 34 -0.73 -11.46 13.53
N ILE A 35 -0.61 -12.34 12.54
CA ILE A 35 0.59 -13.19 12.35
C ILE A 35 1.82 -12.31 12.11
N SER A 36 1.70 -11.26 11.29
CA SER A 36 2.78 -10.30 11.02
C SER A 36 3.18 -9.50 12.26
N ALA A 37 2.28 -9.40 13.25
CA ALA A 37 2.54 -8.73 14.51
C ALA A 37 3.19 -9.64 15.57
N VAL A 38 3.09 -10.96 15.45
CA VAL A 38 3.72 -11.93 16.38
C VAL A 38 5.23 -11.73 16.57
N PRO A 39 6.05 -11.54 15.51
CA PRO A 39 7.49 -11.36 15.66
C PRO A 39 7.90 -9.93 16.06
N ILE A 40 6.95 -9.04 16.40
CA ILE A 40 7.28 -7.68 16.83
C ILE A 40 7.79 -7.73 18.26
N GLU A 41 9.11 -7.65 18.40
CA GLU A 41 9.75 -7.38 19.69
C GLU A 41 9.79 -5.86 19.91
N PRO A 42 9.25 -5.33 21.02
CA PRO A 42 9.22 -3.89 21.29
C PRO A 42 10.61 -3.22 21.32
N LEU A 43 11.67 -4.00 21.55
CA LEU A 43 13.04 -3.52 21.77
C LEU A 43 14.08 -4.32 20.97
N GLY A 44 13.67 -5.14 19.99
CA GLY A 44 14.56 -6.07 19.29
C GLY A 44 14.24 -6.18 17.80
N LEU A 45 15.28 -6.45 17.00
CA LEU A 45 15.15 -6.91 15.63
C LEU A 45 15.62 -8.36 15.59
N SER A 46 14.79 -9.26 15.05
CA SER A 46 15.26 -10.63 14.79
C SER A 46 16.46 -10.60 13.83
N GLU A 47 17.39 -11.55 13.97
CA GLU A 47 18.57 -11.63 13.10
C GLU A 47 18.19 -11.72 11.60
N THR A 48 17.07 -12.40 11.31
CA THR A 48 16.53 -12.51 9.94
C THR A 48 16.01 -11.18 9.43
N GLU A 49 15.24 -10.44 10.22
CA GLU A 49 14.73 -9.12 9.85
C GLU A 49 15.87 -8.13 9.62
N ARG A 50 16.87 -8.15 10.50
CA ARG A 50 18.08 -7.32 10.37
C ARG A 50 18.86 -7.64 9.09
N SER A 51 19.11 -8.91 8.80
CA SER A 51 19.85 -9.32 7.60
C SER A 51 19.15 -8.90 6.30
N ILE A 52 17.83 -9.05 6.24
CA ILE A 52 17.03 -8.61 5.09
C ILE A 52 17.09 -7.08 4.96
N PHE A 53 16.89 -6.36 6.06
CA PHE A 53 16.97 -4.90 6.07
C PHE A 53 18.33 -4.41 5.60
N GLU A 54 19.43 -4.93 6.15
CA GLU A 54 20.79 -4.55 5.75
C GLU A 54 21.06 -4.85 4.27
N SER A 55 20.60 -5.99 3.76
CA SER A 55 20.77 -6.37 2.35
C SER A 55 20.07 -5.40 1.40
N ILE A 56 18.87 -4.93 1.75
CA ILE A 56 18.12 -3.95 0.96
C ILE A 56 18.68 -2.54 1.18
N ASN A 57 19.05 -2.21 2.41
CA ASN A 57 19.56 -0.89 2.77
C ASN A 57 20.95 -0.62 2.17
N GLN A 58 21.74 -1.65 1.84
CA GLN A 58 23.03 -1.49 1.15
C GLN A 58 22.92 -1.31 -0.37
N LEU A 59 21.72 -1.28 -0.94
CA LEU A 59 21.54 -1.05 -2.38
C LEU A 59 22.02 0.36 -2.82
N PRO A 60 22.37 0.57 -4.10
CA PRO A 60 22.91 1.84 -4.59
C PRO A 60 21.96 3.03 -4.40
N ASP A 61 22.50 4.17 -3.96
CA ASP A 61 21.71 5.39 -3.73
C ASP A 61 21.02 5.93 -4.99
N ALA A 62 21.50 5.57 -6.19
CA ALA A 62 20.84 5.89 -7.44
C ALA A 62 19.39 5.38 -7.51
N LEU A 63 19.09 4.26 -6.82
CA LEU A 63 17.74 3.70 -6.76
C LEU A 63 16.75 4.61 -6.04
N VAL A 64 17.22 5.48 -5.13
CA VAL A 64 16.34 6.43 -4.43
C VAL A 64 15.63 7.36 -5.40
N TRP A 65 16.31 7.81 -6.45
CA TRP A 65 15.73 8.69 -7.45
C TRP A 65 14.60 8.03 -8.25
N VAL A 66 14.63 6.70 -8.36
CA VAL A 66 13.60 5.91 -9.06
C VAL A 66 12.49 5.48 -8.09
N LEU A 67 12.86 5.02 -6.90
CA LEU A 67 11.94 4.44 -5.93
C LEU A 67 11.17 5.50 -5.14
N ALA A 68 11.75 6.66 -4.84
CA ALA A 68 11.08 7.70 -4.07
C ALA A 68 9.79 8.20 -4.77
N PRO A 69 9.78 8.53 -6.08
CA PRO A 69 8.54 8.89 -6.77
C PRO A 69 7.48 7.77 -6.76
N ILE A 70 7.91 6.50 -6.83
CA ILE A 70 7.00 5.35 -6.79
C ILE A 70 6.41 5.19 -5.39
N MET A 71 7.23 5.34 -4.34
CA MET A 71 6.81 5.26 -2.94
C MET A 71 5.68 6.26 -2.63
N GLU A 72 5.72 7.46 -3.21
CA GLU A 72 4.69 8.48 -3.04
C GLU A 72 3.30 8.04 -3.53
N LEU A 73 3.19 6.99 -4.34
CA LEU A 73 1.90 6.39 -4.72
C LEU A 73 1.14 5.78 -3.53
N GLY A 74 1.81 5.57 -2.39
CA GLY A 74 1.21 5.16 -1.13
C GLY A 74 0.87 6.32 -0.18
N ASN A 75 1.09 7.59 -0.56
CA ASN A 75 0.88 8.71 0.36
C ASN A 75 -0.59 9.15 0.42
N PHE A 76 -0.90 10.11 1.30
CA PHE A 76 -2.26 10.67 1.42
C PHE A 76 -2.73 11.38 0.14
N LEU A 77 -1.83 12.11 -0.53
CA LEU A 77 -2.16 12.83 -1.78
C LEU A 77 -2.49 11.87 -2.92
N ALA A 78 -1.91 10.67 -2.94
CA ALA A 78 -2.21 9.62 -3.90
C ALA A 78 -3.67 9.16 -3.76
N ILE A 79 -4.22 9.11 -2.54
CA ILE A 79 -5.65 8.81 -2.33
C ILE A 79 -6.51 9.83 -3.09
N VAL A 80 -6.24 11.12 -2.89
CA VAL A 80 -6.98 12.21 -3.54
C VAL A 80 -6.78 12.18 -5.06
N GLY A 81 -5.53 12.06 -5.51
CA GLY A 81 -5.15 12.06 -6.91
C GLY A 81 -5.75 10.88 -7.69
N VAL A 82 -5.62 9.66 -7.17
CA VAL A 82 -6.15 8.44 -7.81
C VAL A 82 -7.68 8.45 -7.81
N SER A 83 -8.31 8.87 -6.71
CA SER A 83 -9.78 8.97 -6.64
C SER A 83 -10.31 10.04 -7.61
N GLY A 84 -9.66 11.20 -7.67
CA GLY A 84 -9.99 12.28 -8.60
C GLY A 84 -9.78 11.88 -10.06
N LEU A 85 -8.66 11.22 -10.37
CA LEU A 85 -8.37 10.69 -11.70
C LEU A 85 -9.40 9.64 -12.10
N ALA A 86 -9.74 8.70 -11.22
CA ALA A 86 -10.76 7.70 -11.46
C ALA A 86 -12.12 8.35 -11.74
N LEU A 87 -12.51 9.37 -10.97
CA LEU A 87 -13.73 10.14 -11.23
C LEU A 87 -13.68 10.83 -12.59
N TRP A 88 -12.55 11.44 -12.94
CA TRP A 88 -12.38 12.18 -14.17
C TRP A 88 -12.41 11.28 -15.42
N VAL A 89 -11.72 10.14 -15.39
CA VAL A 89 -11.65 9.18 -16.51
C VAL A 89 -12.95 8.39 -16.66
N THR A 90 -13.45 7.82 -15.55
CA THR A 90 -14.58 6.89 -15.61
C THR A 90 -15.93 7.60 -15.54
N LYS A 91 -15.97 8.82 -15.02
CA LYS A 91 -17.20 9.56 -14.65
C LYS A 91 -18.10 8.82 -13.65
N ARG A 92 -17.59 7.77 -12.99
CA ARG A 92 -18.34 6.94 -12.03
C ARG A 92 -17.99 7.34 -10.61
N ARG A 93 -18.89 8.10 -9.96
CA ARG A 93 -18.75 8.53 -8.56
C ARG A 93 -18.48 7.36 -7.60
N ARG A 94 -19.11 6.21 -7.83
CA ARG A 94 -18.94 5.02 -6.99
C ARG A 94 -17.49 4.53 -6.93
N ILE A 95 -16.80 4.44 -8.06
CA ILE A 95 -15.39 3.97 -8.10
C ILE A 95 -14.49 4.94 -7.34
N ALA A 96 -14.70 6.25 -7.56
CA ALA A 96 -13.95 7.28 -6.87
C ALA A 96 -14.19 7.27 -5.35
N LEU A 97 -15.44 7.05 -4.92
CA LEU A 97 -15.78 6.92 -3.50
C LEU A 97 -15.17 5.66 -2.88
N ASP A 98 -15.22 4.51 -3.57
CA ASP A 98 -14.61 3.28 -3.07
C ASP A 98 -13.09 3.43 -2.90
N LEU A 99 -12.42 4.10 -3.83
CA LEU A 99 -10.99 4.44 -3.73
C LEU A 99 -10.71 5.38 -2.57
N ALA A 100 -11.48 6.47 -2.44
CA ALA A 100 -11.29 7.45 -1.39
C ALA A 100 -11.52 6.83 0.00
N LEU A 101 -12.61 6.08 0.16
CA LEU A 101 -12.94 5.42 1.43
C LEU A 101 -11.93 4.34 1.78
N SER A 102 -11.55 3.47 0.85
CA SER A 102 -10.56 2.41 1.12
C SER A 102 -9.19 2.98 1.48
N GLY A 103 -8.70 3.95 0.70
CA GLY A 103 -7.42 4.61 0.97
C GLY A 103 -7.43 5.36 2.30
N LEU A 104 -8.48 6.13 2.59
CA LEU A 104 -8.60 6.87 3.84
C LEU A 104 -8.72 5.94 5.05
N SER A 105 -9.52 4.88 4.95
CA SER A 105 -9.61 3.87 6.01
C SER A 105 -8.27 3.18 6.25
N ALA A 106 -7.54 2.81 5.19
CA ALA A 106 -6.20 2.21 5.33
C ALA A 106 -5.21 3.17 6.00
N TRP A 107 -5.24 4.45 5.62
CA TRP A 107 -4.41 5.49 6.23
C TRP A 107 -4.73 5.67 7.72
N LEU A 108 -6.01 5.85 8.07
CA LEU A 108 -6.45 5.99 9.47
C LEU A 108 -6.12 4.75 10.31
N LEU A 109 -6.40 3.55 9.80
CA LEU A 109 -6.06 2.31 10.48
C LEU A 109 -4.55 2.18 10.68
N SER A 110 -3.73 2.63 9.72
CA SER A 110 -2.27 2.60 9.89
C SER A 110 -1.80 3.50 11.03
N LEU A 111 -2.45 4.65 11.24
CA LEU A 111 -2.15 5.54 12.37
C LEU A 111 -2.54 4.89 13.70
N LEU A 112 -3.76 4.36 13.78
CA LEU A 112 -4.26 3.70 14.99
C LEU A 112 -3.42 2.47 15.35
N LEU A 113 -3.06 1.64 14.37
CA LEU A 113 -2.25 0.44 14.60
C LEU A 113 -0.82 0.81 15.00
N LYS A 114 -0.26 1.90 14.46
CA LYS A 114 1.04 2.40 14.92
C LYS A 114 1.02 2.71 16.41
N GLU A 115 0.03 3.47 16.86
CA GLU A 115 -0.15 3.80 18.28
C GLU A 115 -0.39 2.54 19.12
N ALA A 116 -1.20 1.60 18.63
CA ALA A 116 -1.50 0.37 19.36
C ALA A 116 -0.30 -0.58 19.52
N PHE A 117 0.55 -0.70 18.50
CA PHE A 117 1.72 -1.58 18.54
C PHE A 117 2.97 -0.94 19.12
N GLY A 118 3.10 0.40 19.10
CA GLY A 118 4.16 1.11 19.79
C GLY A 118 5.60 0.80 19.32
N ARG A 119 5.78 0.12 18.17
CA ARG A 119 7.10 -0.31 17.69
C ARG A 119 7.89 0.86 17.09
N GLY A 120 9.07 1.15 17.64
CA GLY A 120 10.03 2.12 17.10
C GLY A 120 10.53 1.75 15.68
N ARG A 121 11.12 2.71 14.97
CA ARG A 121 11.69 2.50 13.63
C ARG A 121 13.06 1.83 13.73
N PRO A 122 13.56 1.24 12.63
CA PRO A 122 14.93 0.73 12.60
C PRO A 122 15.98 1.77 13.01
N GLY A 123 15.76 3.06 12.70
CA GLY A 123 16.62 4.16 13.15
C GLY A 123 16.66 4.40 14.66
N ASP A 124 15.62 3.97 15.39
CA ASP A 124 15.59 3.98 16.86
C ASP A 124 16.27 2.72 17.46
N LEU A 125 16.59 1.71 16.63
CA LEU A 125 17.05 0.37 17.05
C LEU A 125 18.44 -0.03 16.49
N LEU A 126 18.94 0.66 15.45
CA LEU A 126 20.18 0.35 14.74
C LEU A 126 21.05 1.61 14.58
N ILE A 127 22.36 1.45 14.71
CA ILE A 127 23.34 2.56 14.73
C ILE A 127 23.71 3.03 13.31
N ASP A 128 23.63 2.15 12.29
CA ASP A 128 24.09 2.41 10.92
C ASP A 128 22.95 2.31 9.87
N VAL A 129 21.93 3.15 10.00
CA VAL A 129 20.81 3.22 9.03
C VAL A 129 21.02 4.37 8.05
N ILE A 130 20.93 4.09 6.74
CA ILE A 130 20.98 5.11 5.69
C ILE A 130 19.57 5.63 5.47
N PHE A 131 19.27 6.82 5.98
CA PHE A 131 17.97 7.45 5.77
C PHE A 131 17.88 8.01 4.34
N ARG A 132 16.92 7.50 3.57
CA ARG A 132 16.67 7.93 2.19
C ARG A 132 15.36 8.69 2.07
N ALA A 133 15.30 9.65 1.14
CA ALA A 133 14.09 10.39 0.78
C ALA A 133 13.34 11.01 1.99
N ASN A 134 14.06 11.70 2.89
CA ASN A 134 13.51 12.31 4.11
C ASN A 134 12.77 11.33 5.04
N ALA A 135 13.12 10.04 5.01
CA ALA A 135 12.59 9.07 5.96
C ALA A 135 12.80 9.59 7.39
N PRO A 136 11.73 9.79 8.19
CA PRO A 136 11.89 10.29 9.54
C PRO A 136 12.80 9.36 10.36
N GLU A 137 13.81 9.95 11.01
CA GLU A 137 14.87 9.25 11.74
C GLU A 137 14.33 8.43 12.92
N SER A 138 13.21 8.86 13.48
CA SER A 138 12.54 8.25 14.63
C SER A 138 11.01 8.10 14.42
N GLY A 139 10.39 7.29 15.28
CA GLY A 139 8.94 7.16 15.39
C GLY A 139 8.41 5.78 15.03
N LEU A 140 7.09 5.62 14.96
CA LEU A 140 6.48 4.29 14.88
C LEU A 140 6.63 3.66 13.48
N GLY A 141 7.27 2.49 13.44
CA GLY A 141 7.69 1.78 12.23
C GLY A 141 6.67 0.76 11.70
N PHE A 142 5.94 0.10 12.61
CA PHE A 142 4.89 -0.85 12.25
C PHE A 142 3.51 -0.24 12.51
N VAL A 143 2.55 -0.26 11.58
CA VAL A 143 2.59 -0.77 10.20
C VAL A 143 3.05 0.30 9.19
N SER A 144 3.54 -0.10 8.00
CA SER A 144 3.86 0.85 6.92
C SER A 144 2.60 1.45 6.30
N GLY A 145 2.37 2.76 6.54
CA GLY A 145 1.21 3.47 5.99
C GLY A 145 1.19 3.54 4.46
N HIS A 146 2.36 3.74 3.83
CA HIS A 146 2.46 3.79 2.36
C HIS A 146 2.07 2.46 1.72
N ALA A 147 2.57 1.34 2.28
CA ALA A 147 2.22 0.01 1.80
C ALA A 147 0.72 -0.27 1.98
N ALA A 148 0.14 0.12 3.13
CA ALA A 148 -1.28 -0.07 3.41
C ALA A 148 -2.17 0.69 2.41
N VAL A 149 -1.89 1.97 2.17
CA VAL A 149 -2.65 2.80 1.21
C VAL A 149 -2.50 2.29 -0.21
N ALA A 150 -1.27 2.01 -0.67
CA ALA A 150 -1.04 1.51 -2.02
C ALA A 150 -1.76 0.18 -2.28
N THR A 151 -1.73 -0.74 -1.30
CA THR A 151 -2.43 -2.03 -1.38
C THR A 151 -3.95 -1.86 -1.40
N ALA A 152 -4.49 -0.94 -0.59
CA ALA A 152 -5.93 -0.67 -0.57
C ALA A 152 -6.42 -0.12 -1.93
N LEU A 153 -5.72 0.87 -2.49
CA LEU A 153 -6.03 1.43 -3.79
C LEU A 153 -5.90 0.37 -4.90
N ALA A 154 -4.81 -0.40 -4.92
CA ALA A 154 -4.60 -1.48 -5.89
C ALA A 154 -5.72 -2.52 -5.84
N THR A 155 -6.17 -2.89 -4.63
CA THR A 155 -7.27 -3.86 -4.42
C THR A 155 -8.59 -3.35 -5.01
N VAL A 156 -8.92 -2.07 -4.82
CA VAL A 156 -10.12 -1.47 -5.41
C VAL A 156 -10.00 -1.35 -6.92
N ILE A 157 -8.85 -0.92 -7.44
CA ILE A 157 -8.62 -0.85 -8.90
C ILE A 157 -8.78 -2.23 -9.55
N ALA A 158 -8.22 -3.27 -8.93
CA ALA A 158 -8.33 -4.65 -9.43
C ALA A 158 -9.78 -5.16 -9.50
N ALA A 159 -10.66 -4.69 -8.61
CA ALA A 159 -12.08 -5.06 -8.63
C ALA A 159 -12.85 -4.45 -9.83
N TYR A 160 -12.32 -3.40 -10.44
CA TYR A 160 -13.00 -2.63 -11.49
C TYR A 160 -12.30 -2.73 -12.85
N THR A 161 -11.18 -3.46 -12.97
CA THR A 161 -10.32 -3.42 -14.16
C THR A 161 -9.93 -4.81 -14.66
N GLY A 162 -9.39 -4.86 -15.88
CA GLY A 162 -8.89 -6.10 -16.48
C GLY A 162 -7.59 -6.62 -15.85
N PRO A 163 -7.16 -7.83 -16.23
CA PRO A 163 -6.00 -8.51 -15.63
C PRO A 163 -4.69 -7.75 -15.81
N ALA A 164 -4.48 -7.09 -16.96
CA ALA A 164 -3.25 -6.33 -17.21
C ALA A 164 -3.06 -5.20 -16.19
N LEU A 165 -4.10 -4.36 -16.00
CA LEU A 165 -4.02 -3.25 -15.05
C LEU A 165 -3.98 -3.75 -13.60
N THR A 166 -4.68 -4.84 -13.29
CA THR A 166 -4.61 -5.51 -11.99
C THR A 166 -3.18 -5.93 -11.64
N ILE A 167 -2.47 -6.57 -12.58
CA ILE A 167 -1.06 -6.95 -12.39
C ILE A 167 -0.21 -5.71 -12.20
N THR A 168 -0.40 -4.68 -13.05
CA THR A 168 0.37 -3.43 -12.93
C THR A 168 0.22 -2.78 -11.56
N VAL A 169 -1.00 -2.62 -11.05
CA VAL A 169 -1.21 -1.97 -9.75
C VAL A 169 -0.75 -2.84 -8.58
N ALA A 170 -0.80 -4.18 -8.71
CA ALA A 170 -0.25 -5.09 -7.73
C ALA A 170 1.28 -4.99 -7.66
N VAL A 171 1.95 -4.94 -8.82
CA VAL A 171 3.41 -4.73 -8.90
C VAL A 171 3.79 -3.37 -8.31
N LEU A 172 3.06 -2.30 -8.64
CA LEU A 172 3.32 -0.99 -8.07
C LEU A 172 3.17 -0.98 -6.55
N ALA A 173 2.12 -1.60 -6.00
CA ALA A 173 1.93 -1.70 -4.55
C ALA A 173 3.05 -2.50 -3.87
N ALA A 174 3.51 -3.59 -4.49
CA ALA A 174 4.66 -4.34 -4.01
C ALA A 174 5.95 -3.50 -4.04
N THR A 175 6.17 -2.73 -5.11
CA THR A 175 7.33 -1.82 -5.23
C THR A 175 7.27 -0.71 -4.17
N VAL A 176 6.09 -0.14 -3.89
CA VAL A 176 5.91 0.82 -2.78
C VAL A 176 6.31 0.17 -1.45
N ALA A 177 5.89 -1.06 -1.18
CA ALA A 177 6.24 -1.76 0.06
C ALA A 177 7.75 -2.01 0.16
N LEU A 178 8.39 -2.44 -0.93
CA LEU A 178 9.84 -2.65 -0.99
C LEU A 178 10.63 -1.35 -0.80
N ALA A 179 10.18 -0.24 -1.39
CA ALA A 179 10.83 1.06 -1.26
C ALA A 179 10.78 1.66 0.16
N ARG A 180 10.03 1.03 1.08
CA ARG A 180 9.90 1.45 2.49
C ARG A 180 10.84 0.69 3.44
N ILE A 181 11.54 -0.32 2.93
CA ILE A 181 12.58 -1.08 3.63
C ILE A 181 13.90 -0.36 3.37
#